data_AF-A0A2D6MI59-F1
#
_entry.id   AF-A0A2D6MI59-F1
#
_cell.length_a   1.000
_cell.length_b   1.000
_cell.length_c   1.000
_cell.angle_alpha   90.00
_cell.angle_beta   90.00
_cell.angle_gamma   90.00
#
_symmetry.space_group_name_H-M   'P 1'
#
loop_
_entity.id
_entity.type
_entity.pdbx_description
1 polymer ?
#
loop_
_entity_poly.entity_id
_entity_poly.type
_entity_poly.pdbx_seq_one_letter_code
_entity_poly.pdbx_strand_id
1 'polypeptide(L)' 'MGSKVQRQNQHMRRISRKIRQFTKKGKSIAGLEKELSYMLEEERPAFKTGREVDPRLKRFVRN' A
#
# COMPACT_ATOMS: atom_id res chain seq x y z
N MET A 1 17.19 8.90 5.57
CA MET A 1 16.00 8.10 5.19
C MET A 1 15.82 8.22 3.67
N GLY A 2 15.74 7.10 2.92
CA GLY A 2 15.59 7.14 1.45
C GLY A 2 14.23 7.69 0.99
N SER A 3 14.09 8.06 -0.28
CA SER A 3 12.86 8.61 -0.85
C SER A 3 11.66 7.65 -0.69
N LYS A 4 10.43 8.17 -0.81
CA LYS A 4 9.21 7.35 -0.71
C LYS A 4 9.26 6.14 -1.67
N VAL A 5 9.71 6.38 -2.91
CA VAL A 5 9.89 5.35 -3.94
C VAL A 5 10.95 4.33 -3.53
N GLN A 6 12.09 4.78 -2.99
CA GLN A 6 13.13 3.87 -2.50
C GLN A 6 12.63 2.99 -1.36
N ARG A 7 11.81 3.52 -0.45
CA ARG A 7 11.21 2.75 0.66
C ARG A 7 10.18 1.74 0.15
N GLN A 8 9.35 2.11 -0.83
CA GLN A 8 8.38 1.21 -1.46
C GLN A 8 9.10 0.05 -2.17
N ASN A 9 10.13 0.34 -2.97
CA ASN A 9 10.94 -0.68 -3.64
C ASN A 9 11.63 -1.64 -2.65
N GLN A 10 12.16 -1.10 -1.55
CA GLN A 10 12.74 -1.93 -0.49
C GLN A 10 11.69 -2.82 0.20
N HIS A 11 10.50 -2.27 0.45
CA HIS A 11 9.41 -3.01 1.07
C HIS A 11 8.92 -4.15 0.17
N MET A 12 8.67 -3.89 -1.12
CA MET A 12 8.32 -4.91 -2.11
C MET A 12 9.35 -6.04 -2.15
N ARG A 13 10.65 -5.72 -2.23
CA ARG A 13 11.73 -6.73 -2.22
C ARG A 13 11.69 -7.61 -0.96
N ARG A 14 11.36 -7.04 0.21
CA ARG A 14 11.23 -7.80 1.47
C ARG A 14 10.04 -8.75 1.43
N ILE A 15 8.88 -8.29 0.96
CA ILE A 15 7.66 -9.11 0.87
C ILE A 15 7.87 -10.27 -0.11
N SER A 16 8.40 -10.00 -1.31
CA SER A 16 8.72 -11.05 -2.28
C SER A 16 9.70 -12.10 -1.74
N ARG A 17 10.72 -11.69 -0.96
CA ARG A 17 11.63 -12.62 -0.30
C ARG A 17 10.92 -13.48 0.75
N LYS A 18 10.03 -12.90 1.55
CA LYS A 18 9.24 -13.64 2.55
C LYS A 18 8.33 -14.67 1.89
N ILE A 19 7.67 -14.32 0.79
CA ILE A 19 6.84 -15.25 0.00
C ILE A 19 7.68 -16.46 -0.41
N ARG A 20 8.84 -16.27 -1.04
CA ARG A 20 9.74 -17.38 -1.45
C ARG A 20 10.17 -18.27 -0.28
N GLN A 21 10.41 -17.70 0.89
CA GLN A 21 10.79 -18.47 2.07
C GLN A 21 9.62 -19.23 2.67
N PHE A 22 8.42 -18.66 2.63
CA PHE A 22 7.21 -19.25 3.21
C PHE A 22 6.67 -20.36 2.32
N THR A 23 6.70 -20.19 0.99
CA THR A 23 6.39 -21.27 0.05
C THR A 23 7.31 -22.46 0.24
N LYS A 24 8.63 -22.25 0.35
CA LYS A 24 9.59 -23.33 0.63
C LYS A 24 9.33 -24.04 1.96
N LYS A 25 8.73 -23.35 2.93
CA LYS A 25 8.40 -23.89 4.26
C LYS A 25 6.96 -24.43 4.36
N GLY A 26 6.19 -24.44 3.27
CA GLY A 26 4.78 -24.83 3.27
C GLY A 26 3.88 -23.94 4.15
N LYS A 27 4.29 -22.70 4.41
CA LYS A 27 3.52 -21.73 5.21
C LYS A 27 2.57 -20.94 4.32
N SER A 28 1.42 -20.56 4.87
CA SER A 28 0.47 -19.69 4.17
C SER A 28 1.11 -18.37 3.76
N ILE A 29 0.91 -18.00 2.49
CA ILE A 29 1.41 -16.76 1.88
C ILE A 29 0.30 -15.75 1.56
N ALA A 30 -0.97 -16.10 1.74
CA ALA A 30 -2.11 -15.30 1.30
C ALA A 30 -2.08 -13.85 1.80
N GLY A 31 -1.67 -13.64 3.05
CA GLY A 31 -1.53 -12.28 3.61
C GLY A 31 -0.40 -11.48 2.95
N LEU A 32 0.70 -12.14 2.58
CA LEU A 32 1.84 -11.48 1.92
C LEU A 32 1.54 -11.15 0.46
N GLU A 33 0.77 -11.99 -0.23
CA GLU A 33 0.32 -11.72 -1.61
C GLU A 33 -0.65 -10.53 -1.64
N LYS A 34 -1.57 -10.46 -0.67
CA LYS A 34 -2.46 -9.32 -0.48
C LYS A 34 -1.70 -8.02 -0.16
N GLU A 35 -0.67 -8.07 0.69
CA GLU A 35 0.18 -6.90 0.92
C GLU A 35 0.95 -6.47 -0.34
N LEU A 36 1.43 -7.43 -1.14
CA LEU A 36 2.16 -7.13 -2.36
C LEU A 36 1.24 -6.51 -3.43
N SER A 37 -0.03 -6.92 -3.52
CA SER A 37 -0.98 -6.36 -4.49
C SER A 37 -1.24 -4.88 -4.24
N TYR A 38 -1.40 -4.45 -2.99
CA TYR A 38 -1.54 -3.03 -2.64
C TYR A 38 -0.34 -2.16 -3.04
N MET A 39 0.81 -2.77 -3.29
CA MET A 39 2.04 -2.07 -3.71
C MET A 39 2.27 -2.10 -5.22
N LEU A 40 1.58 -3.00 -5.94
CA LEU A 40 1.65 -3.21 -7.39
C LEU A 40 0.51 -2.55 -8.15
N GLU A 41 -0.64 -2.31 -7.52
CA GLU A 41 -1.76 -1.62 -8.16
C GLU A 41 -1.41 -0.15 -8.45
N GLU A 42 -1.26 0.15 -9.74
CA GLU A 42 -1.02 1.49 -10.29
C GLU A 42 -2.27 2.39 -10.26
N GLU A 43 -3.47 1.84 -10.03
CA GLU A 43 -4.66 2.67 -9.89
C GLU A 43 -4.91 3.03 -8.44
N ARG A 44 -4.54 4.27 -8.11
CA ARG A 44 -5.13 5.00 -7.00
C ARG A 44 -6.66 4.79 -7.06
N PRO A 45 -7.35 4.47 -5.96
CA PRO A 45 -8.79 4.27 -5.98
C PRO A 45 -9.48 5.44 -6.71
N ALA A 46 -10.35 5.14 -7.68
CA ALA A 46 -11.05 6.17 -8.48
C ALA A 46 -11.91 7.12 -7.62
N PHE A 47 -12.23 6.72 -6.39
CA PHE A 47 -12.89 7.56 -5.41
C PHE A 47 -11.87 8.32 -4.56
N LYS A 48 -12.12 9.62 -4.39
CA LYS A 48 -11.28 10.50 -3.55
C LYS A 48 -11.32 10.00 -2.10
N THR A 49 -10.16 9.87 -1.47
CA THR A 49 -10.02 9.39 -0.08
C THR A 49 -9.07 10.27 0.74
N GLY A 50 -9.12 10.13 2.07
CA GLY A 50 -8.22 10.84 2.98
C GLY A 50 -8.52 12.33 3.05
N ARG A 51 -7.46 13.16 2.99
CA ARG A 51 -7.56 14.62 3.16
C ARG A 51 -8.52 15.28 2.18
N GLU A 52 -8.66 14.76 0.97
CA GLU A 52 -9.50 15.33 -0.10
C GLU A 52 -11.01 15.23 0.20
N VAL A 53 -11.43 14.24 1.00
CA VAL A 53 -12.83 14.05 1.40
C VAL A 53 -13.03 14.22 2.90
N ASP A 54 -12.02 14.73 3.62
CA ASP A 54 -12.12 14.94 5.07
C ASP A 54 -13.20 16.00 5.34
N PRO A 55 -14.31 15.62 6.01
CA PRO A 55 -15.41 16.55 6.27
C PRO A 55 -15.01 17.73 7.15
N ARG A 56 -13.91 17.63 7.91
CA ARG A 56 -13.36 18.71 8.74
C ARG A 56 -12.72 19.84 7.91
N LEU A 57 -12.31 19.53 6.68
CA LEU A 57 -11.68 20.47 5.76
C LEU A 57 -12.69 21.14 4.82
N LYS A 58 -13.97 20.78 4.89
CA LYS A 58 -15.06 21.55 4.27
C LYS A 58 -15.14 22.89 5.00
N ARG A 59 -14.37 23.86 4.50
CA ARG A 59 -14.48 25.25 4.89
C ARG A 59 -15.92 25.66 4.62
N PHE A 60 -16.72 25.84 5.68
CA PHE A 60 -18.04 26.43 5.57
C PHE A 60 -17.87 27.80 4.93
N VAL A 61 -18.11 27.88 3.61
CA VAL A 61 -18.29 29.16 2.94
C VAL A 61 -19.66 29.64 3.44
N ARG A 62 -19.65 30.51 4.45
CA ARG A 62 -20.81 31.32 4.79
C ARG A 62 -21.00 32.27 3.62
N ASN A 63 -22.09 32.08 2.88
CA ASN A 63 -22.66 33.11 2.00
C ASN A 63 -23.05 34.33 2.83
#